data_AF-A0A2P1BS31-F1
#
_entry.id   AF-A0A2P1BS31-F1
#
_cell.length_a   1.000
_cell.length_b   1.000
_cell.length_c   1.000
_cell.angle_alpha   90.00
_cell.angle_beta   90.00
_cell.angle_gamma   90.00
#
_symmetry.space_group_name_H-M   'P 1'
#
loop_
_entity.id
_entity.type
_entity.pdbx_description
1 polymer ?
#
loop_
_entity_poly.entity_id
_entity_poly.type
_entity_poly.pdbx_seq_one_letter_code
_entity_poly.pdbx_strand_id
1 'polypeptide(L)'
;FGVNFFGHSPDFVLTEIQQQMQHGIGLGMQSNIAAETAALICEITGVERVAFSNTGTEAIMAAVRIARSRTKRQKIVIFAGSYHGTFDGILARAGEEAGTAEPLSLGTPSGMVEDVIVLTYGAEESLEIIAEQADNLAAVLVEPVQSRKPDLQPQE
;
A
#
# COMPACT_ATOMS: atom_id res chain seq x y z
N PHE A 1 -4.95 -6.91 12.26
CA PHE A 1 -3.65 -6.26 11.94
C PHE A 1 -2.46 -7.20 11.78
N GLY A 2 -2.56 -8.53 11.95
CA GLY A 2 -1.64 -9.51 11.34
C GLY A 2 -0.18 -9.62 11.82
N VAL A 3 0.39 -8.64 12.54
CA VAL A 3 1.84 -8.57 12.85
C VAL A 3 2.40 -9.81 13.56
N ASN A 4 1.69 -10.35 14.55
CA ASN A 4 2.16 -11.48 15.37
C ASN A 4 1.92 -12.83 14.69
N PHE A 5 2.56 -13.07 13.54
CA PHE A 5 2.37 -14.31 12.77
C PHE A 5 2.75 -15.57 13.56
N PHE A 6 3.82 -15.50 14.36
CA PHE A 6 4.30 -16.60 15.22
C PHE A 6 3.79 -16.52 16.67
N GLY A 7 2.73 -15.75 16.92
CA GLY A 7 2.24 -15.48 18.27
C GLY A 7 3.02 -14.35 18.99
N HIS A 8 2.78 -14.21 20.29
CA HIS A 8 3.37 -13.15 21.10
C HIS A 8 4.75 -13.57 21.62
N SER A 9 5.72 -12.67 21.44
CA SER A 9 7.07 -12.80 22.02
C SER A 9 7.81 -14.10 21.66
N PRO A 10 7.90 -14.48 20.37
CA PRO A 10 8.62 -15.69 19.99
C PRO A 10 10.13 -15.56 20.28
N ASP A 11 10.72 -16.62 20.86
CA ASP A 11 12.08 -16.61 21.40
C ASP A 11 13.14 -16.12 20.39
N PHE A 12 13.01 -16.51 19.13
CA PHE A 12 13.96 -16.12 18.08
C PHE A 12 13.91 -14.62 17.77
N VAL A 13 12.75 -13.96 17.90
CA VAL A 13 12.65 -12.50 17.72
C VAL A 13 13.19 -11.77 18.95
N LEU A 14 12.83 -12.23 20.15
CA LEU A 14 13.31 -11.62 21.39
C LEU A 14 14.83 -11.66 21.49
N THR A 15 15.42 -12.81 21.16
CA THR A 15 16.86 -13.04 21.23
C THR A 15 17.61 -12.03 20.35
N GLU A 16 17.19 -11.86 19.09
CA GLU A 16 17.83 -10.92 18.16
C GLU A 16 17.64 -9.45 18.59
N ILE A 17 16.44 -9.08 19.06
CA ILE A 17 16.20 -7.72 19.58
C ILE A 17 17.12 -7.43 20.77
N GLN A 18 17.23 -8.35 21.73
CA GLN A 18 18.09 -8.18 22.90
C GLN A 18 19.56 -8.04 22.52
N GLN A 19 20.04 -8.81 21.55
CA GLN A 19 21.40 -8.69 21.04
C GLN A 19 21.64 -7.34 20.36
N GLN A 20 20.71 -6.87 19.52
CA GLN A 20 20.82 -5.56 18.89
C GLN A 20 20.85 -4.42 19.92
N MET A 21 20.05 -4.53 20.99
CA MET A 21 20.03 -3.52 22.07
C MET A 21 21.40 -3.35 22.75
N GLN A 22 22.25 -4.38 22.79
CA GLN A 22 23.62 -4.28 23.33
C GLN A 22 24.53 -3.39 22.47
N HIS A 23 24.21 -3.22 21.19
CA HIS A 23 24.96 -2.41 20.23
C HIS A 23 24.34 -1.01 20.00
N GLY A 24 23.16 -0.76 20.59
CA GLY A 24 22.38 0.45 20.38
C GLY A 24 21.56 0.44 19.07
N ILE A 25 20.76 1.49 18.88
CA ILE A 25 19.92 1.69 17.68
C ILE A 25 20.47 2.91 16.95
N GLY A 26 21.20 2.66 15.86
CA GLY A 26 21.79 3.72 15.04
C GLY A 26 20.73 4.51 14.26
N LEU A 27 20.87 5.83 14.23
CA LEU A 27 20.08 6.73 13.40
C LEU A 27 21.00 7.50 12.44
N GLY A 28 20.48 7.91 11.28
CA GLY A 28 21.17 8.77 10.32
C GLY A 28 22.11 8.04 9.35
N MET A 29 23.01 7.20 9.84
CA MET A 29 23.87 6.37 8.97
C MET A 29 23.09 5.19 8.38
N GLN A 30 23.54 4.69 7.23
CA GLN A 30 22.97 3.49 6.64
C GLN A 30 23.18 2.28 7.57
N SER A 31 22.12 1.51 7.76
CA SER A 31 22.16 0.29 8.57
C SER A 31 22.96 -0.81 7.84
N ASN A 32 23.83 -1.49 8.59
CA ASN A 32 24.62 -2.63 8.10
C ASN A 32 23.77 -3.87 7.80
N ILE A 33 22.58 -4.00 8.38
CA ILE A 33 21.68 -5.15 8.16
C ILE A 33 20.67 -4.91 7.02
N ALA A 34 20.51 -3.67 6.55
CA ALA A 34 19.46 -3.34 5.57
C ALA A 34 19.63 -4.08 4.23
N ALA A 35 20.87 -4.29 3.79
CA ALA A 35 21.15 -4.99 2.53
C ALA A 35 20.77 -6.48 2.60
N GLU A 36 21.11 -7.15 3.70
CA GLU A 36 20.76 -8.56 3.96
C GLU A 36 19.24 -8.71 4.09
N THR A 37 18.59 -7.86 4.87
CA THR A 37 17.12 -7.86 5.01
C THR A 37 16.42 -7.64 3.66
N ALA A 38 16.94 -6.72 2.84
CA ALA A 38 16.39 -6.48 1.50
C ALA A 38 16.54 -7.72 0.59
N ALA A 39 17.69 -8.39 0.64
CA ALA A 39 17.93 -9.60 -0.14
C ALA A 39 16.96 -10.73 0.23
N LEU A 40 16.71 -10.95 1.53
CA LEU A 40 15.74 -11.94 2.00
C LEU A 40 14.32 -11.63 1.52
N ILE A 41 13.91 -10.35 1.52
CA ILE A 41 12.60 -9.94 0.99
C ILE A 41 12.53 -10.19 -0.53
N CYS A 42 13.58 -9.85 -1.28
CA CYS A 42 13.64 -10.15 -2.71
C CYS A 42 13.53 -11.65 -2.99
N GLU A 43 14.18 -12.50 -2.19
CA GLU A 43 14.13 -13.96 -2.33
C GLU A 43 12.71 -14.51 -2.15
N ILE A 44 11.99 -14.11 -1.10
CA ILE A 44 10.66 -14.66 -0.80
C ILE A 44 9.52 -14.08 -1.66
N THR A 45 9.71 -12.86 -2.20
CA THR A 45 8.67 -12.16 -2.97
C THR A 45 8.93 -12.12 -4.47
N GLY A 46 10.16 -12.37 -4.91
CA GLY A 46 10.59 -12.24 -6.30
C GLY A 46 10.76 -10.80 -6.80
N VAL A 47 10.64 -9.78 -5.93
CA VAL A 47 10.86 -8.39 -6.34
C VAL A 47 12.35 -8.10 -6.57
N GLU A 48 12.65 -7.17 -7.48
CA GLU A 48 14.04 -6.83 -7.80
C GLU A 48 14.70 -5.91 -6.76
N ARG A 49 13.93 -5.03 -6.12
CA ARG A 49 14.43 -3.97 -5.23
C ARG A 49 13.47 -3.70 -4.08
N VAL A 50 14.03 -3.34 -2.92
CA VAL A 50 13.29 -3.03 -1.69
C VAL A 50 13.69 -1.66 -1.16
N ALA A 51 12.73 -0.93 -0.61
CA ALA A 51 12.94 0.26 0.21
C ALA A 51 12.13 0.11 1.51
N PHE A 52 12.68 0.59 2.62
CA PHE A 52 12.05 0.48 3.94
C PHE A 52 11.34 1.78 4.33
N SER A 53 10.18 1.65 4.96
CA SER A 53 9.43 2.74 5.60
C SER A 53 9.12 2.40 7.05
N ASN A 54 8.68 3.38 7.83
CA ASN A 54 8.35 3.15 9.24
C ASN A 54 6.95 2.55 9.42
N THR A 55 6.06 2.78 8.46
CA THR A 55 4.68 2.29 8.49
C THR A 55 4.20 1.82 7.12
N GLY A 56 3.11 1.04 7.11
CA GLY A 56 2.41 0.68 5.87
C GLY A 56 1.82 1.89 5.14
N THR A 57 1.33 2.91 5.86
CA THR A 57 0.86 4.16 5.26
C THR A 57 1.97 4.85 4.46
N GLU A 58 3.17 4.94 5.02
CA GLU A 58 4.33 5.51 4.33
C GLU A 58 4.74 4.69 3.10
N ALA A 59 4.67 3.36 3.18
CA ALA A 59 4.95 2.48 2.05
C ALA A 59 3.99 2.75 0.88
N ILE A 60 2.69 2.86 1.15
CA ILE A 60 1.68 3.18 0.14
C ILE A 60 1.90 4.58 -0.43
N MET A 61 2.15 5.58 0.43
CA MET A 61 2.43 6.95 -0.01
C MET A 61 3.66 7.00 -0.94
N ALA A 62 4.73 6.27 -0.62
CA ALA A 62 5.92 6.17 -1.46
C ALA A 62 5.64 5.43 -2.78
N ALA A 63 4.90 4.32 -2.73
CA ALA A 63 4.54 3.54 -3.92
C ALA A 63 3.72 4.37 -4.93
N VAL A 64 2.69 5.09 -4.46
CA VAL A 64 1.90 6.01 -5.30
C VAL A 64 2.79 7.09 -5.91
N ARG A 65 3.70 7.68 -5.13
CA ARG A 65 4.64 8.69 -5.62
C ARG A 65 5.59 8.14 -6.68
N ILE A 66 6.10 6.93 -6.51
CA ILE A 66 6.97 6.24 -7.48
C ILE A 66 6.20 5.99 -8.78
N ALA A 67 4.97 5.47 -8.68
CA ALA A 67 4.12 5.20 -9.84
C ALA A 67 3.84 6.47 -10.66
N ARG A 68 3.43 7.57 -10.00
CA ARG A 68 3.25 8.88 -10.65
C ARG A 68 4.54 9.41 -11.26
N SER A 69 5.66 9.29 -10.54
CA SER A 69 6.96 9.75 -11.01
C SER A 69 7.46 8.99 -12.24
N ARG A 70 7.17 7.69 -12.32
CA ARG A 70 7.57 6.81 -13.43
C ARG A 70 6.71 7.03 -14.67
N THR A 71 5.39 7.08 -14.49
CA THR A 71 4.41 7.16 -15.58
C THR A 71 4.14 8.59 -16.05
N LYS A 72 4.44 9.60 -15.23
CA LYS A 72 4.08 11.02 -15.42
C LYS A 72 2.57 11.27 -15.47
N ARG A 73 1.78 10.35 -14.89
CA ARG A 73 0.33 10.42 -14.79
C ARG A 73 -0.08 10.72 -13.35
N GLN A 74 -1.26 11.29 -13.16
CA GLN A 74 -1.74 11.68 -11.82
C GLN A 74 -2.75 10.68 -11.24
N LYS A 75 -3.66 10.18 -12.07
CA LYS A 75 -4.79 9.38 -11.61
C LYS A 75 -4.36 8.03 -11.06
N ILE A 76 -4.99 7.58 -9.98
CA ILE A 76 -4.86 6.24 -9.44
C ILE A 76 -6.25 5.61 -9.26
N VAL A 77 -6.31 4.29 -9.35
CA VAL A 77 -7.51 3.53 -8.97
C VAL A 77 -7.29 2.91 -7.58
N ILE A 78 -8.32 2.97 -6.74
CA ILE A 78 -8.46 2.16 -5.54
C ILE A 78 -9.81 1.42 -5.59
N PHE A 79 -9.98 0.41 -4.75
CA PHE A 79 -11.24 -0.34 -4.68
C PHE A 79 -11.98 -0.06 -3.37
N ALA A 80 -13.30 0.10 -3.47
CA ALA A 80 -14.17 0.26 -2.31
C ALA A 80 -14.01 -0.93 -1.35
N GLY A 81 -13.92 -0.63 -0.05
CA GLY A 81 -13.72 -1.63 1.01
C GLY A 81 -12.25 -1.93 1.35
N SER A 82 -11.30 -1.59 0.46
CA SER A 82 -9.87 -1.78 0.70
C SER A 82 -9.36 -0.86 1.82
N TYR A 83 -8.25 -1.26 2.45
CA TYR A 83 -7.52 -0.40 3.38
C TYR A 83 -6.07 -0.21 2.95
N HIS A 84 -5.67 1.03 2.70
CA HIS A 84 -4.32 1.39 2.26
C HIS A 84 -3.62 2.37 3.23
N GLY A 85 -4.03 2.35 4.49
CA GLY A 85 -3.49 3.25 5.52
C GLY A 85 -4.28 4.54 5.64
N THR A 86 -3.58 5.61 6.03
CA THR A 86 -4.18 6.90 6.42
C THR A 86 -3.58 8.09 5.67
N PHE A 87 -3.00 7.84 4.50
CA PHE A 87 -2.54 8.91 3.62
C PHE A 87 -3.76 9.54 2.94
N ASP A 88 -3.95 10.85 3.10
CA ASP A 88 -5.10 11.59 2.57
C ASP A 88 -5.41 11.30 1.09
N GLY A 89 -4.38 11.12 0.25
CA GLY A 89 -4.54 10.83 -1.18
C GLY A 89 -5.06 9.43 -1.51
N ILE A 90 -5.35 8.59 -0.50
CA ILE A 90 -6.08 7.32 -0.66
C ILE A 90 -7.30 7.22 0.27
N LEU A 91 -7.57 8.24 1.10
CA LEU A 91 -8.74 8.31 1.98
C LEU A 91 -9.95 8.82 1.20
N ALA A 92 -10.38 8.01 0.24
CA ALA A 92 -11.44 8.36 -0.69
C ALA A 92 -12.59 7.32 -0.68
N ARG A 93 -13.79 7.78 -0.99
CA ARG A 93 -14.95 6.95 -1.32
C ARG A 93 -15.49 7.34 -2.69
N ALA A 94 -16.26 6.47 -3.32
CA ALA A 94 -16.97 6.82 -4.56
C ALA A 94 -17.86 8.04 -4.29
N GLY A 95 -17.76 9.04 -5.16
CA GLY A 95 -18.64 10.22 -5.12
C GLY A 95 -20.03 9.91 -5.67
N GLU A 96 -20.92 10.90 -5.59
CA GLU A 96 -22.27 10.79 -6.16
C GLU A 96 -22.26 10.64 -7.69
N GLU A 97 -21.30 11.26 -8.36
CA GLU A 97 -21.11 11.17 -9.80
C GLU A 97 -20.13 10.04 -10.16
N ALA A 98 -20.48 9.26 -11.20
CA ALA A 98 -19.65 8.15 -11.65
C ALA A 98 -18.24 8.64 -12.05
N GLY A 99 -17.22 7.95 -11.54
CA GLY A 99 -15.82 8.30 -11.78
C GLY A 99 -15.28 9.44 -10.91
N THR A 100 -16.07 10.00 -9.99
CA THR A 100 -15.60 10.98 -9.00
C THR A 100 -15.31 10.31 -7.66
N ALA A 101 -14.49 10.98 -6.84
CA ALA A 101 -14.18 10.56 -5.49
C ALA A 101 -14.44 11.70 -4.50
N GLU A 102 -14.93 11.32 -3.32
CA GLU A 102 -15.12 12.22 -2.19
C GLU A 102 -14.18 11.84 -1.05
N PRO A 103 -13.75 12.80 -0.22
CA PRO A 103 -13.00 12.49 0.99
C PRO A 103 -13.77 11.54 1.91
N LEU A 104 -13.11 10.48 2.37
CA LEU A 104 -13.69 9.49 3.29
C LEU A 104 -13.81 10.03 4.72
N SER A 105 -12.94 10.96 5.11
CA SER A 105 -12.87 11.53 6.46
C SER A 105 -13.05 13.05 6.44
N LEU A 106 -13.71 13.57 7.48
CA LEU A 106 -13.69 15.00 7.77
C LEU A 106 -12.24 15.47 7.97
N GLY A 107 -11.92 16.65 7.47
CA GLY A 107 -10.59 17.25 7.55
C GLY A 107 -9.68 16.98 6.36
N THR A 108 -9.97 15.97 5.54
CA THR A 108 -9.26 15.72 4.28
C THR A 108 -9.75 16.72 3.21
N PRO A 109 -8.88 17.58 2.63
CA PRO A 109 -9.27 18.49 1.56
C PRO A 109 -9.77 17.73 0.32
N SER A 110 -10.79 18.25 -0.36
CA SER A 110 -11.30 17.63 -1.61
C SER A 110 -10.19 17.42 -2.66
N GLY A 111 -9.29 18.40 -2.79
CA GLY A 111 -8.15 18.34 -3.69
C GLY A 111 -7.18 17.19 -3.46
N MET A 112 -7.20 16.54 -2.28
CA MET A 112 -6.36 15.37 -2.03
C MET A 112 -6.83 14.13 -2.77
N VAL A 113 -8.13 14.05 -3.12
CA VAL A 113 -8.74 12.85 -3.72
C VAL A 113 -9.21 13.06 -5.17
N GLU A 114 -9.01 14.25 -5.74
CA GLU A 114 -9.42 14.57 -7.13
C GLU A 114 -8.80 13.63 -8.17
N ASP A 115 -7.60 13.12 -7.91
CA ASP A 115 -6.90 12.16 -8.77
C ASP A 115 -7.18 10.69 -8.43
N VAL A 116 -8.19 10.41 -7.60
CA VAL A 116 -8.53 9.05 -7.18
C VAL A 116 -9.82 8.60 -7.87
N ILE A 117 -9.79 7.41 -8.45
CA ILE A 117 -10.98 6.71 -8.95
C ILE A 117 -11.26 5.56 -7.98
N VAL A 118 -12.47 5.50 -7.44
CA VAL A 118 -12.89 4.43 -6.53
C VAL A 118 -13.81 3.47 -7.27
N LEU A 119 -13.38 2.22 -7.41
CA LEU A 119 -14.09 1.18 -8.16
C LEU A 119 -14.61 0.05 -7.27
N THR A 120 -15.46 -0.81 -7.82
CA THR A 120 -16.03 -1.96 -7.12
C THR A 120 -15.09 -3.16 -7.22
N TYR A 121 -14.66 -3.70 -6.08
CA TYR A 121 -13.76 -4.86 -6.08
C TYR A 121 -14.45 -6.11 -6.64
N GLY A 122 -13.78 -6.80 -7.58
CA GLY A 122 -14.27 -8.04 -8.18
C GLY A 122 -15.39 -7.87 -9.23
N ALA A 123 -15.67 -6.66 -9.70
CA ALA A 123 -16.64 -6.40 -10.75
C ALA A 123 -15.98 -6.26 -12.13
N GLU A 124 -16.53 -6.92 -13.16
CA GLU A 124 -16.03 -6.86 -14.55
C GLU A 124 -16.01 -5.43 -15.09
N GLU A 125 -17.08 -4.65 -14.82
CA GLU A 125 -17.18 -3.23 -15.20
C GLU A 125 -15.99 -2.40 -14.66
N SER A 126 -15.42 -2.78 -13.51
CA SER A 126 -14.24 -2.08 -12.98
C SER A 126 -13.00 -2.35 -13.83
N LEU A 127 -12.87 -3.53 -14.45
CA LEU A 127 -11.80 -3.83 -15.39
C LEU A 127 -11.99 -3.05 -16.70
N GLU A 128 -13.23 -2.91 -17.17
CA GLU A 128 -13.56 -2.11 -18.36
C GLU A 128 -13.15 -0.63 -18.15
N ILE A 129 -13.53 -0.04 -17.01
CA ILE A 129 -13.15 1.35 -16.67
C ILE A 129 -11.62 1.50 -16.56
N ILE A 130 -10.92 0.52 -15.97
CA ILE A 130 -9.45 0.54 -15.91
C ILE A 130 -8.85 0.51 -17.31
N ALA A 131 -9.38 -0.33 -18.21
CA ALA A 131 -8.91 -0.42 -19.59
C ALA A 131 -9.14 0.89 -20.35
N GLU A 132 -10.30 1.52 -20.21
CA GLU A 132 -10.61 2.81 -20.84
C GLU A 132 -9.71 3.95 -20.33
N GLN A 133 -9.33 3.92 -19.05
CA GLN A 133 -8.49 4.95 -18.42
C GLN A 133 -7.00 4.61 -18.45
N ALA A 134 -6.58 3.48 -19.02
CA ALA A 134 -5.22 2.94 -18.88
C ALA A 134 -4.10 3.95 -19.23
N ASP A 135 -4.33 4.82 -20.21
CA ASP A 135 -3.37 5.85 -20.63
C ASP A 135 -3.26 7.04 -19.68
N ASN A 136 -4.22 7.19 -18.77
CA ASN A 136 -4.28 8.27 -17.78
C ASN A 136 -3.92 7.79 -16.36
N LEU A 137 -3.81 6.48 -16.13
CA LEU A 137 -3.53 5.89 -14.82
C LEU A 137 -2.04 5.76 -14.55
N ALA A 138 -1.63 6.26 -13.38
CA ALA A 138 -0.31 6.01 -12.81
C ALA A 138 -0.21 4.63 -12.17
N ALA A 139 -1.29 4.19 -11.48
CA ALA A 139 -1.36 2.90 -10.80
C ALA A 139 -2.80 2.46 -10.57
N VAL A 140 -2.97 1.14 -10.42
CA VAL A 140 -4.13 0.51 -9.79
C VAL A 140 -3.66 -0.08 -8.47
N LEU A 141 -4.20 0.40 -7.36
CA LEU A 141 -3.85 -0.07 -6.02
C LEU A 141 -4.90 -1.08 -5.55
N VAL A 142 -4.47 -2.32 -5.38
CA VAL A 142 -5.33 -3.45 -5.05
C VAL A 142 -4.90 -4.11 -3.75
N GLU A 143 -5.88 -4.46 -2.91
CA GLU A 143 -5.71 -5.38 -1.78
C GLU A 143 -6.15 -6.77 -2.29
N PRO A 144 -5.22 -7.71 -2.59
CA PRO A 144 -5.55 -8.94 -3.34
C PRO A 144 -6.62 -9.80 -2.68
N VAL A 145 -6.66 -9.80 -1.35
CA VAL A 145 -7.79 -10.30 -0.58
C VAL A 145 -8.11 -9.24 0.45
N GLN A 146 -9.25 -8.58 0.28
CA GLN A 146 -9.67 -7.53 1.20
C GLN A 146 -9.85 -8.11 2.61
N SER A 147 -9.11 -7.59 3.58
CA SER A 147 -9.17 -8.01 4.99
C SER A 147 -10.58 -7.93 5.60
N ARG A 148 -11.45 -7.09 5.05
CA ARG A 148 -12.86 -6.97 5.43
C ARG A 148 -13.79 -8.00 4.77
N LYS A 149 -13.36 -8.64 3.68
CA LYS A 149 -14.11 -9.64 2.91
C LYS A 149 -13.19 -10.80 2.48
N PRO A 150 -12.64 -11.58 3.43
CA PRO A 150 -11.68 -12.65 3.13
C PRO A 150 -12.29 -13.82 2.33
N ASP A 151 -13.62 -13.93 2.29
CA ASP A 151 -14.38 -14.86 1.48
C ASP A 151 -14.41 -14.49 -0.02
N LEU A 152 -14.25 -13.20 -0.34
CA LEU A 152 -14.17 -12.71 -1.72
C LEU A 152 -12.72 -12.80 -2.20
N GLN A 153 -12.40 -13.89 -2.91
CA GLN A 153 -11.09 -14.17 -3.48
C GLN A 153 -11.24 -14.26 -5.01
N PRO A 154 -11.33 -13.13 -5.73
CA PRO A 154 -11.44 -13.15 -7.18
C PRO A 154 -10.17 -13.79 -7.76
N GLN A 155 -10.34 -14.92 -8.42
CA GLN A 155 -9.30 -15.63 -9.17
C GLN A 155 -9.56 -15.42 -10.66
N GLU A 156 -8.50 -15.39 -11.46
CA GLU A 156 -8.59 -15.55 -12.91
C GLU A 156 -9.08 -16.95 -13.28
#